data_AF-A0A847J0N7-F1
#
_entry.id   AF-A0A847J0N7-F1
#
_cell.length_a   1.000
_cell.length_b   1.000
_cell.length_c   1.000
_cell.angle_alpha   90.00
_cell.angle_beta   90.00
_cell.angle_gamma   90.00
#
_symmetry.space_group_name_H-M   'P 1'
#
loop_
_entity.id
_entity.type
_entity.pdbx_description
1 polymer ?
#
loop_
_entity_poly.entity_id
_entity_poly.type
_entity_poly.pdbx_seq_one_letter_code
_entity_poly.pdbx_strand_id
1 'polypeptide(L)'
;MKKRNKIRLLFTCCYLYGLSGIPIKDTHVKLLSTEKIFFSILFSVATILIVVVLIKNYKKLLSYWNPKDKQQEMNFLKYFSCCVGFLIGIASYGFVWSL
;
A
#
# COMPACT_ATOMS: atom_id res chain seq x y z
N MET A 1 6.42 10.60 -21.13
CA MET A 1 5.12 10.38 -20.46
C MET A 1 4.81 8.92 -20.11
N LYS A 2 5.15 7.92 -20.95
CA LYS A 2 4.83 6.49 -20.67
C LYS A 2 5.30 5.93 -19.30
N LYS A 3 6.46 6.34 -18.77
CA LYS A 3 7.00 5.81 -17.49
C LYS A 3 6.30 6.38 -16.24
N ARG A 4 5.93 7.67 -16.22
CA ARG A 4 5.17 8.29 -15.11
C ARG A 4 3.79 7.68 -14.95
N ASN A 5 3.09 7.40 -16.06
CA ASN A 5 1.78 6.75 -16.00
C ASN A 5 1.86 5.33 -15.44
N LYS A 6 2.95 4.59 -15.68
CA LYS A 6 3.18 3.27 -15.06
C LYS A 6 3.33 3.36 -13.55
N ILE A 7 4.03 4.38 -13.05
CA ILE A 7 4.16 4.60 -11.59
C ILE A 7 2.83 5.03 -10.98
N ARG A 8 2.08 5.92 -11.64
CA ARG A 8 0.74 6.29 -11.18
C ARG A 8 -0.17 5.07 -11.11
N LEU A 9 -0.18 4.25 -12.17
CA LEU A 9 -0.92 2.99 -12.20
C LEU A 9 -0.51 2.07 -11.03
N LEU A 10 0.78 1.94 -10.76
CA LEU A 10 1.29 1.13 -9.65
C LEU A 10 0.79 1.65 -8.30
N PHE A 11 0.84 2.96 -8.04
CA PHE A 11 0.29 3.54 -6.82
C PHE A 11 -1.23 3.37 -6.74
N THR A 12 -1.95 3.54 -7.85
CA THR A 12 -3.40 3.29 -7.90
C THR A 12 -3.72 1.83 -7.60
N CYS A 13 -2.97 0.87 -8.15
CA CYS A 13 -3.15 -0.56 -7.86
C CYS A 13 -2.86 -0.86 -6.38
N CYS A 14 -1.79 -0.31 -5.81
CA CYS A 14 -1.49 -0.44 -4.38
C CYS A 14 -2.62 0.15 -3.51
N TYR A 15 -3.17 1.30 -3.91
CA TYR A 15 -4.29 1.92 -3.20
C TYR A 15 -5.57 1.09 -3.29
N LEU A 16 -5.93 0.59 -4.48
CA LEU A 16 -7.08 -0.31 -4.68
C LEU A 16 -6.92 -1.62 -3.90
N TYR A 17 -5.70 -2.17 -3.86
CA TYR A 17 -5.38 -3.33 -3.04
C TYR A 17 -5.60 -3.04 -1.56
N GLY A 18 -5.13 -1.90 -1.05
CA GLY A 18 -5.43 -1.45 0.30
C GLY A 18 -6.94 -1.33 0.58
N LEU A 19 -7.70 -0.74 -0.34
CA LEU A 19 -9.17 -0.63 -0.21
C LEU A 19 -9.87 -2.00 -0.12
N SER A 20 -9.35 -3.03 -0.80
CA SER A 20 -9.89 -4.39 -0.69
C SER A 20 -9.71 -5.02 0.71
N GLY A 21 -8.81 -4.46 1.53
CA GLY A 21 -8.65 -4.82 2.94
C GLY A 21 -9.70 -4.20 3.87
N ILE A 22 -10.46 -3.19 3.43
CA ILE A 22 -11.51 -2.55 4.24
C ILE A 22 -12.69 -3.49 4.54
N PRO A 23 -13.28 -4.25 3.60
CA PRO A 23 -14.36 -5.18 3.95
C PRO A 23 -13.92 -6.33 4.88
N ILE A 24 -12.61 -6.64 4.92
CA ILE A 24 -12.05 -7.57 5.92
C ILE A 24 -12.25 -7.00 7.34
N LYS A 25 -12.11 -5.67 7.51
CA LYS A 25 -12.35 -4.94 8.78
C LYS A 25 -13.78 -5.07 9.30
N ASP A 26 -14.79 -4.87 8.46
CA ASP A 26 -16.21 -4.88 8.89
C ASP A 26 -16.70 -6.29 9.28
N THR A 27 -16.09 -7.32 8.70
CA THR A 27 -16.51 -8.70 8.95
C THR A 27 -15.94 -9.25 10.26
N HIS A 28 -14.83 -8.70 10.77
CA HIS A 28 -14.21 -9.13 12.03
C HIS A 28 -15.03 -8.78 13.28
N VAL A 29 -15.95 -7.82 13.22
CA VAL A 29 -16.81 -7.42 14.35
C VAL A 29 -17.94 -8.41 14.61
N LYS A 30 -18.30 -9.28 13.63
CA LYS A 30 -19.53 -10.07 13.71
C LYS A 30 -19.43 -11.59 13.65
N LEU A 31 -18.33 -12.21 13.22
CA LEU A 31 -18.18 -13.68 13.31
C LEU A 31 -16.71 -14.08 13.07
N LEU A 32 -15.98 -14.46 14.13
CA LEU A 32 -14.62 -15.02 14.04
C LEU A 32 -14.69 -16.48 13.53
N SER A 33 -14.61 -16.67 12.22
CA SER A 33 -14.24 -17.97 11.64
C SER A 33 -12.73 -17.99 11.39
N THR A 34 -12.04 -19.08 11.77
CA THR A 34 -10.57 -19.26 11.66
C THR A 34 -10.01 -18.88 10.27
N GLU A 35 -10.78 -19.16 9.21
CA GLU A 35 -10.43 -18.82 7.84
C GLU A 35 -10.26 -17.30 7.62
N LYS A 36 -11.12 -16.47 8.21
CA LYS A 36 -11.08 -15.00 8.04
C LYS A 36 -9.85 -14.39 8.73
N ILE A 37 -9.46 -14.94 9.87
CA ILE A 37 -8.23 -14.55 10.59
C ILE A 37 -7.01 -14.91 9.75
N PHE A 38 -6.97 -16.11 9.20
CA PHE A 38 -5.88 -16.55 8.33
C PHE A 38 -5.74 -15.64 7.08
N PHE A 39 -6.85 -15.31 6.42
CA PHE A 39 -6.86 -14.36 5.29
C PHE A 39 -6.41 -12.96 5.71
N SER A 40 -6.80 -12.48 6.89
CA SER A 40 -6.40 -11.18 7.43
C SER A 40 -4.90 -11.10 7.70
N ILE A 41 -4.31 -12.16 8.29
CA ILE A 41 -2.87 -12.27 8.53
C ILE A 41 -2.12 -12.31 7.20
N LEU A 42 -2.54 -13.17 6.26
CA LEU A 42 -1.93 -13.26 4.93
C LEU A 42 -1.98 -11.92 4.19
N PHE A 43 -3.12 -11.24 4.25
CA PHE A 43 -3.30 -9.92 3.66
C PHE A 43 -2.34 -8.89 4.28
N SER A 44 -2.17 -8.91 5.61
CA SER A 44 -1.26 -8.01 6.33
C SER A 44 0.19 -8.25 5.95
N VAL A 45 0.63 -9.51 5.91
CA VAL A 45 1.98 -9.90 5.49
C VAL A 45 2.25 -9.47 4.04
N ALA A 46 1.32 -9.74 3.12
CA ALA A 46 1.42 -9.31 1.73
C ALA A 46 1.51 -7.78 1.61
N THR A 47 0.71 -7.04 2.39
CA THR A 47 0.73 -5.57 2.41
C THR A 47 2.08 -5.04 2.90
N ILE A 48 2.66 -5.64 3.95
CA ILE A 48 4.00 -5.27 4.45
C ILE A 48 5.06 -5.55 3.39
N LEU A 49 5.01 -6.69 2.70
CA LEU A 49 5.94 -7.01 1.62
C LEU A 49 5.88 -5.98 0.49
N ILE A 50 4.67 -5.55 0.09
CA ILE A 50 4.49 -4.49 -0.90
C ILE A 50 5.15 -3.19 -0.43
N VAL A 51 4.93 -2.78 0.82
CA VAL A 51 5.56 -1.59 1.42
C VAL A 51 7.09 -1.69 1.38
N VAL A 52 7.65 -2.82 1.80
CA VAL A 52 9.11 -3.04 1.78
C VAL A 52 9.66 -2.94 0.36
N VAL A 53 8.97 -3.51 -0.63
CA VAL A 53 9.37 -3.42 -2.03
C VAL A 53 9.32 -1.98 -2.53
N LEU A 54 8.27 -1.22 -2.20
CA LEU A 54 8.13 0.19 -2.56
C LEU A 54 9.26 1.04 -1.98
N ILE A 55 9.58 0.86 -0.69
CA ILE A 55 10.65 1.59 0.00
C ILE A 55 12.02 1.23 -0.59
N LYS A 56 12.33 -0.06 -0.75
CA LYS A 56 13.60 -0.51 -1.35
C LYS A 56 13.78 0.01 -2.78
N ASN A 57 12.71 0.12 -3.55
CA ASN A 57 12.75 0.60 -4.93
C ASN A 57 12.51 2.11 -5.06
N TYR A 58 12.45 2.87 -3.97
CA TYR A 58 12.16 4.31 -3.98
C TYR A 58 13.03 5.09 -4.98
N LYS A 59 14.36 4.92 -4.93
CA LYS A 59 15.29 5.63 -5.83
C LYS A 59 15.02 5.32 -7.30
N LYS A 60 14.69 4.07 -7.61
CA LYS A 60 14.38 3.59 -8.96
C LYS A 60 13.03 4.15 -9.44
N LEU A 61 12.03 4.19 -8.57
CA LEU A 61 10.72 4.79 -8.84
C LEU A 61 10.84 6.30 -9.07
N LEU A 62 11.63 7.01 -8.26
CA LEU A 62 11.90 8.43 -8.44
C LEU A 62 12.62 8.71 -9.77
N SER A 63 13.62 7.90 -10.12
CA SER A 63 14.32 7.98 -11.40
C SER A 63 13.37 7.75 -12.59
N TYR A 64 12.46 6.78 -12.50
CA TYR A 64 11.45 6.54 -13.53
C TYR A 64 10.37 7.63 -13.60
N TRP A 65 10.07 8.29 -12.47
CA TRP A 65 9.24 9.49 -12.45
C TRP A 65 9.93 10.62 -13.20
N ASN A 66 11.27 10.69 -13.14
CA ASN A 66 12.12 11.65 -13.84
C ASN A 66 11.62 13.10 -13.65
N PRO A 67 11.56 13.61 -12.41
CA PRO A 67 11.09 14.97 -12.15
C PRO A 67 11.95 16.00 -12.90
N LYS A 68 11.31 17.00 -13.50
CA LYS A 68 12.02 18.08 -14.22
C LYS A 68 12.29 19.31 -13.36
N ASP A 69 11.62 19.39 -12.21
CA ASP A 69 11.64 20.50 -11.28
C ASP A 69 11.41 19.98 -9.85
N LYS A 70 11.72 20.81 -8.85
CA LYS A 70 11.50 20.48 -7.43
C LYS A 70 10.02 20.23 -7.11
N GLN A 71 9.11 20.89 -7.83
CA GLN A 71 7.68 20.72 -7.62
C GLN A 71 7.19 19.31 -7.99
N GLN A 72 7.66 18.74 -9.10
CA GLN A 72 7.31 17.37 -9.50
C GLN A 72 7.92 16.32 -8.59
N GLU A 73 9.08 16.59 -8.02
CA GLU A 73 9.72 15.75 -7.00
C GLU A 73 8.92 15.75 -5.70
N MET A 74 8.53 16.93 -5.19
CA MET A 74 7.66 17.06 -4.03
C MET A 74 6.30 16.39 -4.23
N ASN A 75 5.71 16.51 -5.42
CA ASN A 75 4.46 15.81 -5.73
C ASN A 75 4.65 14.29 -5.70
N PHE A 76 5.73 13.77 -6.28
CA PHE A 76 6.03 12.33 -6.20
C PHE A 76 6.18 11.87 -4.75
N LEU A 77 6.92 12.60 -3.92
CA LEU A 77 7.09 12.31 -2.50
C LEU A 77 5.74 12.28 -1.77
N LYS A 78 4.86 13.25 -2.01
CA LYS A 78 3.51 13.25 -1.41
C LYS A 78 2.71 12.01 -1.80
N TYR A 79 2.68 11.64 -3.09
CA TYR A 79 1.98 10.44 -3.55
C TYR A 79 2.58 9.16 -2.98
N PHE A 80 3.91 9.06 -2.97
CA PHE A 80 4.63 7.90 -2.44
C PHE A 80 4.37 7.73 -0.94
N SER A 81 4.56 8.79 -0.15
CA SER A 81 4.33 8.77 1.29
C SER A 81 2.86 8.51 1.65
N CYS A 82 1.91 9.07 0.90
CA CYS A 82 0.49 8.80 1.09
C CYS A 82 0.16 7.33 0.81
N CYS A 83 0.68 6.76 -0.29
CA CYS A 83 0.47 5.36 -0.64
C CYS A 83 1.09 4.42 0.40
N VAL A 84 2.34 4.66 0.79
CA VAL A 84 3.04 3.84 1.79
C VAL A 84 2.37 3.97 3.15
N GLY A 85 2.05 5.18 3.60
CA GLY A 85 1.36 5.40 4.88
C GLY A 85 -0.01 4.73 4.94
N PHE A 86 -0.78 4.80 3.85
CA PHE A 86 -2.07 4.10 3.74
C PHE A 86 -1.92 2.58 3.83
N LEU A 87 -0.97 2.01 3.09
CA LEU A 87 -0.69 0.55 3.14
C LEU A 87 -0.23 0.12 4.53
N ILE A 88 0.66 0.87 5.18
CA ILE A 88 1.11 0.59 6.55
C ILE A 88 -0.08 0.62 7.52
N GLY A 89 -0.92 1.66 7.42
CA GLY A 89 -2.12 1.79 8.26
C GLY A 89 -3.05 0.59 8.10
N ILE A 90 -3.26 0.12 6.87
CA ILE A 90 -4.09 -1.06 6.63
C ILE A 90 -3.42 -2.35 7.13
N ALA A 91 -2.11 -2.50 6.94
CA ALA A 91 -1.37 -3.67 7.41
C ALA A 91 -1.36 -3.80 8.94
N SER A 92 -1.27 -2.69 9.67
CA SER A 92 -1.29 -2.71 11.13
C SER A 92 -2.67 -3.11 11.69
N TYR A 93 -3.77 -2.94 10.96
CA TYR A 93 -5.09 -3.37 11.44
C TYR A 93 -5.26 -4.89 11.50
N GLY A 94 -4.74 -5.65 10.54
CA GLY A 94 -4.81 -7.12 10.61
C GLY A 94 -3.86 -7.71 11.67
N PHE A 95 -2.85 -6.95 12.10
CA PHE A 95 -1.92 -7.36 13.15
C PHE A 95 -2.41 -7.02 14.57
N VAL A 96 -3.00 -5.84 14.78
CA VAL A 96 -3.46 -5.37 16.11
C VAL A 96 -4.68 -6.15 16.64
N TRP A 97 -5.49 -6.73 15.77
CA TRP A 97 -6.68 -7.51 16.15
C TRP A 97 -6.48 -9.03 16.10
N SER A 98 -5.29 -9.50 15.71
CA SER A 98 -4.91 -10.92 15.77
C SER A 98 -4.14 -11.27 17.05
N LEU A 99 -3.86 -10.28 17.90
CA LEU A 99 -3.24 -10.36 19.23
C LEU A 99 -4.30 -10.16 20.31
#